data_AF-A0A2S6TBL1-F1
#
_entry.id   AF-A0A2S6TBL1-F1
#
_cell.length_a   1.000
_cell.length_b   1.000
_cell.length_c   1.000
_cell.angle_alpha   90.00
_cell.angle_beta   90.00
_cell.angle_gamma   90.00
#
_symmetry.space_group_name_H-M   'P 1'
#
loop_
_entity.id
_entity.type
_entity.pdbx_description
1 polymer ?
#
loop_
_entity_poly.entity_id
_entity_poly.type
_entity_poly.pdbx_seq_one_letter_code
_entity_poly.pdbx_strand_id
1 'polypeptide(L)'
;AVAVMAALFVFSAMPTPVLAGLAPAPGIEVAARPTGDIPTDERRGGKPSPLILRAQKALSDLGVYRGPLDGRMDVATKSAIQAYQRGAGLKADGRLTEELVESLENSIQVRVLLRRLEKVRIENISAARKALLGHPATRDLVTGEKQEVADPTRDKTTCFKNLTVRCLLDEALDSVKAVFKPELRDWALGEILVAQARAGLRPEAMQTAGRIRDPRLIVVALRDIAEAQAASGLSEEALAAAGIIPDPKKNAEALAAIADIQVKRGDKNDALATAGRLLYALPAIDDSLTRISLQARAAVILAKSGNAPQASDILAKAESFSRANISGNNLGIALRHIAKGLAETQQLAQAMTILSDVTDDSNRTPVLIAAATQQVLAGDMAAALATADTIEGVRYRAVVLGRIALSQAEADDLDAAEVTLETALAAIDKIKLPYARSYAVSRVSIAMAGIGKAPQALDKSEVIFQKAAKTALGIDDNRLRAHTLWTIAAEQIRAGDESGARKTKTLAKQATGEIKSSLSQVWMFSEIAAGHATEGEDTDAWAAFDQGVLVARTIDNAWGRARAFGKLAATLIELINPGKGLSTNSEQQP
;
A
#
# COMPACT_ATOMS: atom_id res chain seq x y z
N ALA A 1 1.71 0.51 10.43
CA ALA A 1 1.16 1.74 11.02
C ALA A 1 2.04 2.95 10.67
N VAL A 2 2.12 3.25 9.37
CA VAL A 2 2.65 4.51 8.81
C VAL A 2 1.46 5.16 8.11
N ALA A 3 0.79 6.06 8.82
CA ALA A 3 -0.25 6.99 8.38
C ALA A 3 -0.39 7.93 9.60
N VAL A 4 0.01 9.20 9.55
CA VAL A 4 -0.70 10.29 8.89
C VAL A 4 0.30 11.41 8.65
N MET A 5 0.53 11.75 7.38
CA MET A 5 0.97 13.06 6.83
C MET A 5 1.45 12.85 5.38
N ALA A 6 0.58 12.23 4.58
CA ALA A 6 0.61 12.27 3.13
C ALA A 6 -0.84 12.61 2.72
N ALA A 7 -1.12 13.88 2.50
CA ALA A 7 -2.17 14.21 1.55
C ALA A 7 -1.54 14.05 0.17
N LEU A 8 -2.31 13.40 -0.70
CA LEU A 8 -2.02 12.95 -2.06
C LEU A 8 -1.22 11.64 -2.18
N PHE A 9 -1.94 10.65 -2.73
CA PHE A 9 -1.60 9.27 -3.10
C PHE A 9 -1.93 8.17 -2.10
N VAL A 10 -3.19 7.74 -2.23
CA VAL A 10 -3.61 6.34 -2.06
C VAL A 10 -2.78 5.46 -3.01
N PHE A 11 -1.57 5.11 -2.59
CA PHE A 11 -0.90 3.92 -3.08
C PHE A 11 -1.53 2.74 -2.33
N SER A 12 -2.41 2.02 -3.02
CA SER A 12 -2.66 0.63 -2.70
C SER A 12 -1.31 -0.08 -2.65
N ALA A 13 -0.99 -0.66 -1.50
CA ALA A 13 0.16 -1.53 -1.35
C ALA A 13 0.00 -2.68 -2.34
N MET A 14 0.75 -2.63 -3.44
CA MET A 14 0.87 -3.76 -4.35
C MET A 14 1.44 -4.93 -3.55
N PRO A 15 0.77 -6.09 -3.48
CA PRO A 15 1.50 -7.31 -3.17
C PRO A 15 2.49 -7.53 -4.33
N THR A 16 3.77 -7.62 -3.99
CA THR A 16 4.79 -8.13 -4.91
C THR A 16 4.31 -9.46 -5.50
N PRO A 17 4.23 -9.62 -6.84
CA PRO A 17 4.04 -10.94 -7.42
C PRO A 17 5.37 -11.67 -7.28
N VAL A 18 5.54 -12.42 -6.19
CA VAL A 18 6.56 -13.44 -6.12
C VAL A 18 5.99 -14.67 -6.86
N LEU A 19 6.70 -15.06 -7.92
CA LEU A 19 6.57 -16.31 -8.70
C LEU A 19 5.40 -16.41 -9.69
N ALA A 20 5.60 -15.86 -10.88
CA ALA A 20 5.09 -16.45 -12.13
C ALA A 20 6.30 -16.83 -12.99
N GLY A 21 6.74 -18.08 -12.85
CA GLY A 21 7.91 -18.61 -13.57
C GLY A 21 8.17 -20.08 -13.29
N LEU A 22 7.13 -20.87 -13.04
CA LEU A 22 7.19 -22.33 -13.17
C LEU A 22 5.97 -22.72 -13.98
N ALA A 23 6.17 -22.86 -15.30
CA ALA A 23 5.25 -23.61 -16.12
C ALA A 23 5.09 -25.01 -15.49
N PRO A 24 3.89 -25.64 -15.54
CA PRO A 24 3.80 -27.06 -15.27
C PRO A 24 4.67 -27.75 -16.31
N ALA A 25 5.75 -28.40 -15.87
CA ALA A 25 6.47 -29.33 -16.72
C ALA A 25 5.45 -30.36 -17.24
N PRO A 26 5.55 -30.80 -18.51
CA PRO A 26 4.73 -31.88 -19.02
C PRO A 26 4.88 -33.10 -18.11
N GLY A 27 3.77 -33.85 -17.95
CA GLY A 27 3.67 -34.97 -17.02
C GLY A 27 4.92 -35.85 -17.04
N ILE A 28 5.50 -36.06 -15.86
CA ILE A 28 6.62 -36.97 -15.68
C ILE A 28 6.08 -38.37 -16.00
N GLU A 29 6.50 -38.93 -17.12
CA GLU A 29 6.28 -40.34 -17.42
C GLU A 29 6.90 -41.17 -16.29
N VAL A 30 6.02 -41.91 -15.60
CA VAL A 30 6.40 -42.90 -14.60
C VAL A 30 7.02 -44.07 -15.34
N ALA A 31 8.35 -44.16 -15.32
CA ALA A 31 9.05 -45.32 -15.85
C ALA A 31 8.59 -46.59 -15.12
N ALA A 32 8.00 -47.51 -15.87
CA ALA A 32 7.57 -48.83 -15.43
C ALA A 32 8.76 -49.77 -15.18
N ARG A 33 8.51 -50.79 -14.35
CA ARG A 33 9.45 -51.85 -13.91
C ARG A 33 10.19 -52.55 -15.06
N PRO A 34 11.40 -53.11 -14.81
CA PRO A 34 11.88 -54.28 -15.51
C PRO A 34 11.88 -55.53 -14.61
N THR A 35 11.40 -56.65 -15.18
CA THR A 35 11.62 -58.04 -14.74
C THR A 35 12.91 -58.59 -15.36
N GLY A 36 13.67 -59.41 -14.62
CA GLY A 36 14.70 -60.32 -15.16
C GLY A 36 16.09 -60.22 -14.52
N ASP A 37 16.62 -61.34 -14.04
CA ASP A 37 17.75 -61.56 -13.09
C ASP A 37 19.20 -61.45 -13.67
N ILE A 38 20.15 -60.74 -13.00
CA ILE A 38 21.33 -61.14 -12.14
C ILE A 38 22.58 -61.72 -12.89
N PRO A 39 23.88 -61.56 -12.49
CA PRO A 39 24.67 -60.48 -11.81
C PRO A 39 26.01 -60.11 -12.50
N THR A 40 26.51 -58.88 -12.31
CA THR A 40 27.96 -58.64 -12.06
C THR A 40 28.13 -57.42 -11.14
N ASP A 41 29.20 -57.46 -10.37
CA ASP A 41 29.39 -56.83 -9.07
C ASP A 41 29.79 -55.34 -9.12
N GLU A 42 28.80 -54.45 -9.28
CA GLU A 42 28.89 -53.03 -8.85
C GLU A 42 28.07 -52.76 -7.56
N ARG A 43 27.57 -53.83 -6.91
CA ARG A 43 26.59 -53.80 -5.81
C ARG A 43 27.12 -53.26 -4.48
N ARG A 44 28.40 -52.91 -4.38
CA ARG A 44 28.93 -52.15 -3.24
C ARG A 44 29.18 -50.72 -3.69
N GLY A 45 28.09 -49.95 -3.85
CA GLY A 45 28.15 -48.49 -3.78
C GLY A 45 29.09 -48.13 -2.63
N GLY A 46 30.03 -47.21 -2.90
CA GLY A 46 31.21 -46.93 -2.06
C GLY A 46 30.90 -46.80 -0.57
N LYS A 47 31.94 -46.77 0.29
CA LYS A 47 31.78 -46.70 1.76
C LYS A 47 30.64 -45.72 2.14
N PRO A 48 29.70 -46.14 3.01
CA PRO A 48 28.59 -45.29 3.43
C PRO A 48 29.09 -43.92 3.86
N SER A 49 28.50 -42.86 3.29
CA SER A 49 28.82 -41.48 3.63
C SER A 49 27.60 -40.80 4.25
N PRO A 50 27.78 -40.06 5.37
CA PRO A 50 26.73 -39.21 5.92
C PRO A 50 26.15 -38.23 4.89
N LEU A 51 26.99 -37.72 3.99
CA LEU A 51 26.57 -36.78 2.95
C LEU A 51 25.63 -37.43 1.93
N ILE A 52 25.96 -38.66 1.50
CA ILE A 52 25.11 -39.42 0.58
C ILE A 52 23.79 -39.79 1.25
N LEU A 53 23.82 -40.17 2.53
CA LEU A 53 22.60 -40.48 3.27
C LEU A 53 21.67 -39.27 3.39
N ARG A 54 22.22 -38.07 3.64
CA ARG A 54 21.45 -36.82 3.63
C ARG A 54 20.85 -36.54 2.26
N ALA A 55 21.62 -36.70 1.20
CA ALA A 55 21.15 -36.53 -0.17
C ALA A 55 20.03 -37.52 -0.52
N GLN A 56 20.18 -38.81 -0.20
CA GLN A 56 19.18 -39.85 -0.43
C GLN A 56 17.88 -39.54 0.33
N LYS A 57 17.96 -39.13 1.60
CA LYS A 57 16.80 -38.70 2.39
C LYS A 57 16.08 -37.54 1.72
N ALA A 58 16.84 -36.50 1.36
CA ALA A 58 16.26 -35.31 0.73
C ALA A 58 15.62 -35.64 -0.64
N LEU A 59 16.29 -36.42 -1.48
CA LEU A 59 15.77 -36.86 -2.77
C LEU A 59 14.53 -37.76 -2.62
N SER A 60 14.46 -38.57 -1.55
CA SER A 60 13.30 -39.39 -1.20
C SER A 60 12.11 -38.51 -0.81
N ASP A 61 12.32 -37.52 0.06
CA ASP A 61 11.28 -36.57 0.49
C ASP A 61 10.75 -35.70 -0.67
N LEU A 62 11.62 -35.42 -1.64
CA LEU A 62 11.24 -34.75 -2.89
C LEU A 62 10.46 -35.65 -3.86
N GLY A 63 10.39 -36.96 -3.59
CA GLY A 63 9.70 -37.96 -4.40
C GLY A 63 10.46 -38.39 -5.64
N VAL A 64 11.73 -38.00 -5.79
CA VAL A 64 12.57 -38.27 -6.97
C VAL A 64 13.50 -39.47 -6.79
N TYR A 65 13.58 -40.01 -5.57
CA TYR A 65 14.33 -41.21 -5.22
C TYR A 65 13.43 -42.19 -4.46
N ARG A 66 13.51 -43.48 -4.79
CA ARG A 66 12.75 -44.57 -4.14
C ARG A 66 13.65 -45.75 -3.72
N GLY A 67 14.97 -45.55 -3.76
CA GLY A 67 15.96 -46.56 -3.40
C GLY A 67 16.25 -46.59 -1.89
N PRO A 68 17.18 -47.45 -1.45
CA PRO A 68 17.55 -47.56 -0.04
C PRO A 68 18.21 -46.28 0.51
N LEU A 69 17.94 -45.97 1.78
CA LEU A 69 18.56 -44.87 2.53
C LEU A 69 19.77 -45.41 3.32
N ASP A 70 20.77 -45.91 2.61
CA ASP A 70 21.91 -46.65 3.18
C ASP A 70 23.23 -45.86 3.16
N GLY A 71 23.20 -44.64 2.64
CA GLY A 71 24.37 -43.76 2.51
C GLY A 71 25.35 -44.18 1.43
N ARG A 72 24.99 -45.09 0.51
CA ARG A 72 25.87 -45.58 -0.54
C ARG A 72 25.55 -44.94 -1.88
N MET A 73 26.58 -44.57 -2.63
CA MET A 73 26.40 -44.03 -3.99
C MET A 73 26.13 -45.19 -4.96
N ASP A 74 24.86 -45.55 -5.13
CA ASP A 74 24.40 -46.52 -6.12
C ASP A 74 23.90 -45.83 -7.41
N VAL A 75 23.59 -46.63 -8.42
CA VAL A 75 23.10 -46.14 -9.73
C VAL A 75 21.80 -45.34 -9.56
N ALA A 76 20.92 -45.75 -8.64
CA ALA A 76 19.66 -45.07 -8.37
C ALA A 76 19.88 -43.69 -7.71
N THR A 77 20.79 -43.60 -6.75
CA THR A 77 21.17 -42.36 -6.07
C THR A 77 21.80 -41.39 -7.06
N LYS A 78 22.76 -41.86 -7.87
CA LYS A 78 23.39 -41.03 -8.90
C LYS A 78 22.38 -40.51 -9.92
N SER A 79 21.44 -41.36 -10.36
CA SER A 79 20.38 -40.98 -11.30
C SER A 79 19.42 -39.94 -10.70
N ALA A 80 19.06 -40.08 -9.42
CA ALA A 80 18.22 -39.12 -8.71
C ALA A 80 18.92 -37.76 -8.53
N ILE A 81 20.22 -37.76 -8.22
CA ILE A 81 21.04 -36.53 -8.16
C ILE A 81 21.03 -35.83 -9.53
N GLN A 82 21.26 -36.56 -10.62
CA GLN A 82 21.22 -35.99 -11.97
C GLN A 82 19.85 -35.46 -12.37
N ALA A 83 18.77 -36.12 -11.94
CA ALA A 83 17.41 -35.63 -12.16
C ALA A 83 17.15 -34.31 -11.42
N TYR A 84 17.57 -34.22 -10.16
CA TYR A 84 17.47 -32.97 -9.40
C TYR A 84 18.31 -31.86 -10.03
N GLN A 85 19.59 -32.12 -10.37
CA GLN A 85 20.46 -31.15 -11.03
C GLN A 85 19.83 -30.59 -12.31
N ARG A 86 19.23 -31.45 -13.15
CA ARG A 86 18.48 -31.01 -14.35
C ARG A 86 17.30 -30.10 -14.00
N GLY A 87 16.49 -30.49 -13.01
CA GLY A 87 15.34 -29.71 -12.57
C GLY A 87 15.73 -28.35 -11.97
N ALA A 88 16.92 -28.26 -11.37
CA ALA A 88 17.47 -27.04 -10.80
C ALA A 88 18.28 -26.18 -11.79
N GLY A 89 18.37 -26.58 -13.07
CA GLY A 89 19.19 -25.87 -14.07
C GLY A 89 20.70 -26.00 -13.88
N LEU A 90 21.15 -26.99 -13.11
CA LEU A 90 22.57 -27.30 -12.85
C LEU A 90 23.11 -28.32 -13.86
N LYS A 91 24.43 -28.41 -13.97
CA LYS A 91 25.10 -29.45 -14.76
C LYS A 91 24.80 -30.83 -14.16
N ALA A 92 24.16 -31.69 -14.93
CA ALA A 92 23.69 -33.02 -14.50
C ALA A 92 24.81 -34.08 -14.49
N ASP A 93 25.92 -33.80 -13.82
CA ASP A 93 27.08 -34.70 -13.74
C ASP A 93 26.95 -35.81 -12.69
N GLY A 94 25.91 -35.75 -11.85
CA GLY A 94 25.66 -36.71 -10.78
C GLY A 94 26.65 -36.62 -9.63
N ARG A 95 27.42 -35.51 -9.55
CA ARG A 95 28.37 -35.27 -8.46
C ARG A 95 27.64 -34.70 -7.25
N LEU A 96 27.93 -35.27 -6.09
CA LEU A 96 27.39 -34.82 -4.83
C LEU A 96 28.39 -33.91 -4.11
N THR A 97 27.97 -32.67 -3.84
CA THR A 97 28.71 -31.69 -3.02
C THR A 97 27.87 -31.31 -1.82
N GLU A 98 28.50 -30.73 -0.79
CA GLU A 98 27.80 -30.19 0.38
C GLU A 98 26.74 -29.15 -0.04
N GLU A 99 27.14 -28.22 -0.91
CA GLU A 99 26.26 -27.18 -1.46
C GLU A 99 25.03 -27.78 -2.19
N LEU A 100 25.20 -28.90 -2.91
CA LEU A 100 24.09 -29.57 -3.57
C LEU A 100 23.12 -30.22 -2.57
N VAL A 101 23.64 -30.79 -1.48
CA VAL A 101 22.81 -31.36 -0.41
C VAL A 101 22.07 -30.26 0.35
N GLU A 102 22.72 -29.15 0.65
CA GLU A 102 22.06 -27.97 1.24
C GLU A 102 20.96 -27.43 0.31
N SER A 103 21.22 -27.34 -1.00
CA SER A 103 20.21 -26.96 -1.99
C SER A 103 19.00 -27.91 -1.97
N LEU A 104 19.25 -29.23 -1.93
CA LEU A 104 18.20 -30.25 -1.83
C LEU A 104 17.37 -30.08 -0.55
N GLU A 105 18.01 -29.94 0.60
CA GLU A 105 17.36 -29.75 1.90
C GLU A 105 16.55 -28.44 1.93
N ASN A 106 17.09 -27.35 1.38
CA ASN A 106 16.39 -26.07 1.24
C ASN A 106 15.15 -26.20 0.34
N SER A 107 15.22 -26.96 -0.75
CA SER A 107 14.08 -27.17 -1.64
C SER A 107 12.91 -27.89 -0.93
N ILE A 108 13.22 -28.78 0.03
CA ILE A 108 12.21 -29.44 0.88
C ILE A 108 11.59 -28.43 1.85
N GLN A 109 12.42 -27.64 2.53
CA GLN A 109 11.93 -26.60 3.44
C GLN A 109 10.99 -25.63 2.72
N VAL A 110 11.34 -25.20 1.50
CA VAL A 110 10.47 -24.37 0.65
C VAL A 110 9.17 -25.09 0.32
N ARG A 111 9.19 -26.38 -0.07
CA ARG A 111 7.96 -27.14 -0.33
C ARG A 111 7.08 -27.27 0.92
N VAL A 112 7.67 -27.53 2.08
CA VAL A 112 6.94 -27.61 3.36
C VAL A 112 6.29 -26.27 3.69
N LEU A 113 7.03 -25.17 3.54
CA LEU A 113 6.51 -23.82 3.75
C LEU A 113 5.35 -23.52 2.78
N LEU A 114 5.50 -23.80 1.48
CA LEU A 114 4.46 -23.58 0.49
C LEU A 114 3.19 -24.39 0.78
N ARG A 115 3.32 -25.66 1.20
CA ARG A 115 2.17 -26.48 1.63
C ARG A 115 1.49 -25.89 2.87
N ARG A 116 2.26 -25.41 3.84
CA ARG A 116 1.72 -24.75 5.04
C ARG A 116 0.99 -23.45 4.68
N LEU A 117 1.57 -22.63 3.81
CA LEU A 117 0.94 -21.40 3.33
C LEU A 117 -0.36 -21.69 2.58
N GLU A 118 -0.38 -22.73 1.74
CA GLU A 118 -1.59 -23.14 1.02
C GLU A 118 -2.68 -23.64 1.97
N LYS A 119 -2.32 -24.43 2.98
CA LYS A 119 -3.26 -24.85 4.03
C LYS A 119 -3.88 -23.65 4.75
N VAL A 120 -3.05 -22.71 5.20
CA VAL A 120 -3.51 -21.48 5.87
C VAL A 120 -4.37 -20.63 4.93
N ARG A 121 -4.04 -20.57 3.64
CA ARG A 121 -4.84 -19.86 2.62
C ARG A 121 -6.24 -20.45 2.53
N ILE A 122 -6.36 -21.78 2.42
CA ILE A 122 -7.65 -22.47 2.34
C ILE A 122 -8.47 -22.27 3.62
N GLU A 123 -7.83 -22.41 4.79
CA GLU A 123 -8.47 -22.18 6.09
C GLU A 123 -9.03 -20.76 6.20
N ASN A 124 -8.25 -19.75 5.81
CA ASN A 124 -8.67 -18.35 5.82
C ASN A 124 -9.80 -18.06 4.82
N ILE A 125 -9.77 -18.64 3.62
CA ILE A 125 -10.85 -18.52 2.63
C ILE A 125 -12.14 -19.13 3.18
N SER A 126 -12.05 -20.31 3.77
CA SER A 126 -13.18 -21.02 4.37
C SER A 126 -13.77 -20.22 5.54
N ALA A 127 -12.92 -19.70 6.43
CA ALA A 127 -13.34 -18.87 7.56
C ALA A 127 -14.05 -17.59 7.09
N ALA A 128 -13.48 -16.86 6.11
CA ALA A 128 -14.11 -15.66 5.55
C ALA A 128 -15.45 -15.97 4.89
N ARG A 129 -15.54 -17.07 4.12
CA ARG A 129 -16.81 -17.50 3.51
C ARG A 129 -17.86 -17.83 4.56
N LYS A 130 -17.48 -18.58 5.60
CA LYS A 130 -18.38 -18.95 6.71
C LYS A 130 -18.88 -17.69 7.43
N ALA A 131 -18.00 -16.73 7.70
CA ALA A 131 -18.35 -15.48 8.34
C ALA A 131 -19.36 -14.66 7.50
N LEU A 132 -19.15 -14.56 6.19
CA LEU A 132 -20.08 -13.89 5.27
C LEU A 132 -21.42 -14.62 5.14
N LEU A 133 -21.42 -15.95 5.11
CA LEU A 133 -22.67 -16.73 5.11
C LEU A 133 -23.47 -16.57 6.41
N GLY A 134 -22.80 -16.30 7.51
CA GLY A 134 -23.42 -16.14 8.83
C GLY A 134 -24.20 -14.83 9.02
N HIS A 135 -24.06 -13.86 8.11
CA HIS A 135 -24.71 -12.56 8.21
C HIS A 135 -25.71 -12.36 7.04
N PRO A 136 -27.00 -12.07 7.30
CA PRO A 136 -28.03 -12.01 6.24
C PRO A 136 -27.68 -11.06 5.08
N ALA A 137 -27.15 -9.87 5.39
CA ALA A 137 -26.81 -8.85 4.39
C ALA A 137 -25.59 -9.21 3.51
N THR A 138 -24.78 -10.20 3.87
CA THR A 138 -23.58 -10.59 3.09
C THR A 138 -23.68 -11.98 2.47
N ARG A 139 -24.74 -12.74 2.80
CA ARG A 139 -24.99 -14.08 2.26
C ARG A 139 -25.03 -14.07 0.73
N ASP A 140 -25.71 -13.10 0.13
CA ASP A 140 -25.91 -13.06 -1.32
C ASP A 140 -24.63 -12.70 -2.09
N LEU A 141 -23.67 -12.05 -1.43
CA LEU A 141 -22.35 -11.72 -2.00
C LEU A 141 -21.48 -12.97 -2.26
N VAL A 142 -21.78 -14.07 -1.56
CA VAL A 142 -21.01 -15.32 -1.65
C VAL A 142 -21.75 -16.47 -2.33
N THR A 143 -23.05 -16.32 -2.61
CA THR A 143 -23.90 -17.34 -3.25
C THR A 143 -24.31 -17.01 -4.68
N GLY A 144 -24.25 -15.75 -5.11
CA GLY A 144 -24.66 -15.32 -6.45
C GLY A 144 -23.78 -15.82 -7.60
N GLU A 145 -24.30 -15.71 -8.82
CA GLU A 145 -23.56 -16.01 -10.06
C GLU A 145 -22.39 -15.02 -10.25
N LYS A 146 -21.21 -15.54 -10.60
CA LYS A 146 -19.96 -14.76 -10.67
C LYS A 146 -19.32 -14.76 -12.06
N GLN A 147 -20.02 -15.28 -13.07
CA GLN A 147 -19.52 -15.37 -14.44
C GLN A 147 -20.38 -14.52 -15.36
N GLU A 148 -19.76 -13.47 -15.88
CA GLU A 148 -20.35 -12.59 -16.88
C GLU A 148 -19.39 -12.53 -18.08
N VAL A 149 -19.93 -12.34 -19.28
CA VAL A 149 -19.16 -12.23 -20.53
C VAL A 149 -19.17 -10.76 -20.97
N ALA A 150 -18.01 -10.26 -21.41
CA ALA A 150 -17.91 -8.90 -21.97
C ALA A 150 -18.68 -8.82 -23.29
N ASP A 151 -19.28 -7.66 -23.58
CA ASP A 151 -19.94 -7.43 -24.88
C ASP A 151 -18.99 -6.71 -25.84
N PRO A 152 -18.36 -7.42 -26.80
CA PRO A 152 -17.45 -6.80 -27.75
C PRO A 152 -18.17 -5.93 -28.80
N THR A 153 -19.50 -6.03 -28.90
CA THR A 153 -20.30 -5.30 -29.90
C THR A 153 -20.83 -3.96 -29.38
N ARG A 154 -20.59 -3.66 -28.10
CA ARG A 154 -21.02 -2.42 -27.46
C ARG A 154 -20.41 -1.19 -28.16
N ASP A 155 -21.26 -0.25 -28.57
CA ASP A 155 -20.80 1.05 -29.09
C ASP A 155 -20.29 1.94 -27.94
N LYS A 156 -19.00 2.25 -27.98
CA LYS A 156 -18.30 3.08 -26.99
C LYS A 156 -18.17 4.53 -27.45
N THR A 157 -18.49 4.84 -28.71
CA THR A 157 -18.21 6.14 -29.32
C THR A 157 -19.01 7.27 -28.68
N THR A 158 -20.24 7.00 -28.25
CA THR A 158 -21.11 7.95 -27.54
C THR A 158 -20.57 8.28 -26.15
N CYS A 159 -20.12 7.27 -25.41
CA CYS A 159 -19.48 7.41 -24.09
C CYS A 159 -18.21 8.29 -24.16
N PHE A 160 -17.37 8.12 -25.18
CA PHE A 160 -16.16 8.93 -25.33
C PHE A 160 -16.38 10.35 -25.91
N LYS A 161 -17.57 10.66 -26.42
CA LYS A 161 -17.96 12.02 -26.81
C LYS A 161 -18.36 12.85 -25.57
N ASN A 162 -19.17 12.27 -24.69
CA ASN A 162 -19.62 12.91 -23.45
C ASN A 162 -19.22 12.05 -22.25
N LEU A 163 -18.05 12.33 -21.68
CA LEU A 163 -17.51 11.57 -20.56
C LEU A 163 -18.29 11.85 -19.28
N THR A 164 -18.91 10.80 -18.74
CA THR A 164 -19.57 10.84 -17.43
C THR A 164 -19.01 9.77 -16.51
N VAL A 165 -19.23 9.94 -15.20
CA VAL A 165 -18.82 8.95 -14.18
C VAL A 165 -19.43 7.58 -14.50
N ARG A 166 -20.73 7.53 -14.83
CA ARG A 166 -21.41 6.27 -15.22
C ARG A 166 -20.78 5.64 -16.45
N CYS A 167 -20.53 6.41 -17.51
CA CYS A 167 -19.89 5.91 -18.73
C CYS A 167 -18.51 5.28 -18.47
N LEU A 168 -17.66 5.94 -17.67
CA LEU A 168 -16.34 5.41 -17.28
C LEU A 168 -16.46 4.13 -16.45
N LEU A 169 -17.39 4.09 -15.48
CA LEU A 169 -17.63 2.90 -14.66
C LEU A 169 -18.16 1.73 -15.49
N ASP A 170 -19.06 1.99 -16.43
CA ASP A 170 -19.60 0.93 -17.30
C ASP A 170 -18.54 0.37 -18.24
N GLU A 171 -17.63 1.20 -18.76
CA GLU A 171 -16.50 0.74 -19.56
C GLU A 171 -15.51 -0.07 -18.71
N ALA A 172 -15.30 0.33 -17.45
CA ALA A 172 -14.47 -0.40 -16.51
C ALA A 172 -15.05 -1.79 -16.20
N LEU A 173 -16.36 -1.86 -15.93
CA LEU A 173 -17.09 -3.11 -15.67
C LEU A 173 -17.18 -4.02 -16.90
N ASP A 174 -17.34 -3.48 -18.10
CA ASP A 174 -17.32 -4.31 -19.30
C ASP A 174 -15.92 -4.89 -19.54
N SER A 175 -14.89 -4.05 -19.40
CA SER A 175 -13.49 -4.48 -19.54
C SER A 175 -13.10 -5.57 -18.51
N VAL A 176 -13.59 -5.48 -17.27
CA VAL A 176 -13.21 -6.44 -16.21
C VAL A 176 -13.73 -7.86 -16.50
N LYS A 177 -14.86 -8.00 -17.22
CA LYS A 177 -15.41 -9.31 -17.63
C LYS A 177 -14.46 -10.08 -18.54
N ALA A 178 -13.69 -9.36 -19.36
CA ALA A 178 -12.69 -9.94 -20.26
C ALA A 178 -11.35 -10.30 -19.57
N VAL A 179 -11.18 -10.00 -18.27
CA VAL A 179 -9.96 -10.34 -17.53
C VAL A 179 -9.95 -11.83 -17.20
N PHE A 180 -9.09 -12.60 -17.86
CA PHE A 180 -9.04 -14.06 -17.72
C PHE A 180 -8.64 -14.53 -16.31
N LYS A 181 -7.59 -13.95 -15.72
CA LYS A 181 -7.07 -14.36 -14.42
C LYS A 181 -7.98 -13.88 -13.28
N PRO A 182 -8.58 -14.78 -12.47
CA PRO A 182 -9.49 -14.42 -11.39
C PRO A 182 -8.90 -13.41 -10.40
N GLU A 183 -7.64 -13.56 -10.01
CA GLU A 183 -6.98 -12.71 -9.02
C GLU A 183 -6.84 -11.27 -9.52
N LEU A 184 -6.54 -11.12 -10.82
CA LEU A 184 -6.45 -9.82 -11.47
C LEU A 184 -7.83 -9.18 -11.66
N ARG A 185 -8.86 -10.01 -11.91
CA ARG A 185 -10.26 -9.58 -12.03
C ARG A 185 -10.79 -9.08 -10.69
N ASP A 186 -10.61 -9.85 -9.63
CA ASP A 186 -11.02 -9.50 -8.27
C ASP A 186 -10.36 -8.19 -7.80
N TRP A 187 -9.08 -7.99 -8.14
CA TRP A 187 -8.41 -6.71 -7.89
C TRP A 187 -9.09 -5.56 -8.64
N ALA A 188 -9.27 -5.66 -9.96
CA ALA A 188 -9.90 -4.59 -10.73
C ALA A 188 -11.34 -4.29 -10.23
N LEU A 189 -12.12 -5.31 -9.87
CA LEU A 189 -13.43 -5.15 -9.24
C LEU A 189 -13.35 -4.35 -7.93
N GLY A 190 -12.35 -4.61 -7.10
CA GLY A 190 -12.06 -3.86 -5.88
C GLY A 190 -11.83 -2.36 -6.10
N GLU A 191 -11.18 -1.98 -7.21
CA GLU A 191 -10.99 -0.56 -7.55
C GLU A 191 -12.26 0.08 -8.10
N ILE A 192 -13.03 -0.67 -8.91
CA ILE A 192 -14.28 -0.19 -9.50
C ILE A 192 -15.35 0.06 -8.44
N LEU A 193 -15.53 -0.86 -7.48
CA LEU A 193 -16.52 -0.68 -6.41
C LEU A 193 -16.23 0.51 -5.50
N VAL A 194 -14.95 0.88 -5.32
CA VAL A 194 -14.57 2.09 -4.60
C VAL A 194 -15.03 3.33 -5.36
N ALA A 195 -14.84 3.36 -6.68
CA ALA A 195 -15.31 4.46 -7.51
C ALA A 195 -16.86 4.54 -7.53
N GLN A 196 -17.56 3.40 -7.60
CA GLN A 196 -19.02 3.33 -7.48
C GLN A 196 -19.50 3.85 -6.12
N ALA A 197 -18.86 3.44 -5.03
CA ALA A 197 -19.20 3.87 -3.68
C ALA A 197 -18.99 5.39 -3.49
N ARG A 198 -17.93 5.97 -4.07
CA ARG A 198 -17.71 7.42 -4.10
C ARG A 198 -18.76 8.17 -4.93
N ALA A 199 -19.28 7.53 -5.97
CA ALA A 199 -20.34 8.08 -6.81
C ALA A 199 -21.75 7.99 -6.17
N GLY A 200 -21.86 7.41 -4.95
CA GLY A 200 -23.15 7.16 -4.31
C GLY A 200 -23.92 5.95 -4.89
N LEU A 201 -23.31 5.18 -5.79
CA LEU A 201 -23.88 3.99 -6.45
C LEU A 201 -23.78 2.76 -5.55
N ARG A 202 -24.46 2.78 -4.40
CA ARG A 202 -24.34 1.74 -3.36
C ARG A 202 -24.79 0.36 -3.83
N PRO A 203 -25.98 0.21 -4.46
CA PRO A 203 -26.42 -1.09 -4.95
C PRO A 203 -25.42 -1.69 -5.94
N GLU A 204 -24.88 -0.87 -6.84
CA GLU A 204 -23.91 -1.29 -7.85
C GLU A 204 -22.56 -1.66 -7.23
N ALA A 205 -22.08 -0.89 -6.25
CA ALA A 205 -20.86 -1.23 -5.51
C ALA A 205 -20.99 -2.58 -4.77
N MET A 206 -22.14 -2.83 -4.15
CA MET A 206 -22.43 -4.11 -3.49
C MET A 206 -22.57 -5.26 -4.49
N GLN A 207 -23.20 -5.02 -5.64
CA GLN A 207 -23.26 -6.01 -6.73
C GLN A 207 -21.85 -6.35 -7.23
N THR A 208 -20.99 -5.35 -7.43
CA THR A 208 -19.59 -5.54 -7.82
C THR A 208 -18.80 -6.31 -6.76
N ALA A 209 -19.04 -6.05 -5.46
CA ALA A 209 -18.46 -6.86 -4.39
C ALA A 209 -18.90 -8.34 -4.47
N GLY A 210 -20.16 -8.62 -4.86
CA GLY A 210 -20.65 -9.97 -5.09
C GLY A 210 -19.96 -10.71 -6.26
N ARG A 211 -19.41 -9.97 -7.23
CA ARG A 211 -18.65 -10.54 -8.37
C ARG A 211 -17.26 -11.06 -7.97
N ILE A 212 -16.72 -10.60 -6.84
CA ILE A 212 -15.40 -11.01 -6.34
C ILE A 212 -15.44 -12.49 -5.94
N ARG A 213 -14.48 -13.28 -6.41
CA ARG A 213 -14.45 -14.73 -6.15
C ARG A 213 -13.88 -15.06 -4.78
N ASP A 214 -12.79 -14.43 -4.38
CA ASP A 214 -12.17 -14.68 -3.08
C ASP A 214 -13.00 -14.02 -1.93
N PRO A 215 -13.60 -14.80 -1.02
CA PRO A 215 -14.41 -14.28 0.09
C PRO A 215 -13.63 -13.34 1.02
N ARG A 216 -12.30 -13.51 1.13
CA ARG A 216 -11.47 -12.60 1.93
C ARG A 216 -11.44 -11.20 1.33
N LEU A 217 -11.46 -11.11 0.00
CA LEU A 217 -11.49 -9.85 -0.74
C LEU A 217 -12.87 -9.19 -0.68
N ILE A 218 -13.96 -9.95 -0.51
CA ILE A 218 -15.30 -9.37 -0.24
C ILE A 218 -15.29 -8.61 1.10
N VAL A 219 -14.69 -9.18 2.16
CA VAL A 219 -14.56 -8.48 3.45
C VAL A 219 -13.77 -7.18 3.30
N VAL A 220 -12.69 -7.20 2.50
CA VAL A 220 -11.92 -6.00 2.15
C VAL A 220 -12.77 -5.00 1.37
N ALA A 221 -13.53 -5.46 0.38
CA ALA A 221 -14.42 -4.63 -0.43
C ALA A 221 -15.48 -3.92 0.42
N LEU A 222 -16.08 -4.59 1.42
CA LEU A 222 -17.05 -3.97 2.33
C LEU A 222 -16.44 -2.81 3.11
N ARG A 223 -15.21 -2.99 3.62
CA ARG A 223 -14.45 -1.91 4.27
C ARG A 223 -14.17 -0.79 3.28
N ASP A 224 -13.69 -1.12 2.09
CA ASP A 224 -13.30 -0.11 1.09
C ASP A 224 -14.51 0.69 0.59
N ILE A 225 -15.70 0.07 0.47
CA ILE A 225 -16.99 0.76 0.23
C ILE A 225 -17.31 1.71 1.37
N ALA A 226 -17.18 1.26 2.62
CA ALA A 226 -17.45 2.08 3.78
C ALA A 226 -16.52 3.30 3.86
N GLU A 227 -15.21 3.12 3.62
CA GLU A 227 -14.22 4.19 3.56
C GLU A 227 -14.52 5.16 2.40
N ALA A 228 -14.90 4.66 1.23
CA ALA A 228 -15.26 5.47 0.06
C ALA A 228 -16.51 6.33 0.30
N GLN A 229 -17.52 5.76 0.97
CA GLN A 229 -18.73 6.47 1.37
C GLN A 229 -18.43 7.55 2.42
N ALA A 230 -17.61 7.23 3.43
CA ALA A 230 -17.16 8.21 4.42
C ALA A 230 -16.38 9.36 3.77
N ALA A 231 -15.50 9.04 2.81
CA ALA A 231 -14.74 10.05 2.06
C ALA A 231 -15.66 10.98 1.25
N SER A 232 -16.85 10.49 0.91
CA SER A 232 -17.88 11.23 0.19
C SER A 232 -18.82 12.02 1.11
N GLY A 233 -18.70 11.88 2.44
CA GLY A 233 -19.61 12.50 3.42
C GLY A 233 -20.88 11.70 3.69
N LEU A 234 -20.96 10.47 3.20
CA LEU A 234 -22.09 9.56 3.37
C LEU A 234 -21.89 8.74 4.66
N SER A 235 -21.89 9.43 5.80
CA SER A 235 -21.51 8.86 7.12
C SER A 235 -22.42 7.73 7.57
N GLU A 236 -23.74 7.87 7.43
CA GLU A 236 -24.69 6.83 7.85
C GLU A 236 -24.46 5.54 7.06
N GLU A 237 -24.17 5.67 5.78
CA GLU A 237 -24.10 4.52 4.89
C GLU A 237 -22.73 3.87 4.92
N ALA A 238 -21.68 4.65 5.16
CA ALA A 238 -20.39 4.13 5.57
C ALA A 238 -20.52 3.25 6.82
N LEU A 239 -21.26 3.70 7.84
CA LEU A 239 -21.49 2.94 9.06
C LEU A 239 -22.35 1.69 8.82
N ALA A 240 -23.33 1.75 7.91
CA ALA A 240 -24.10 0.58 7.50
C ALA A 240 -23.22 -0.46 6.77
N ALA A 241 -22.36 -0.04 5.84
CA ALA A 241 -21.42 -0.91 5.15
C ALA A 241 -20.38 -1.52 6.10
N ALA A 242 -19.87 -0.75 7.07
CA ALA A 242 -19.00 -1.29 8.11
C ALA A 242 -19.75 -2.29 9.03
N GLY A 243 -21.00 -2.01 9.37
CA GLY A 243 -21.82 -2.83 10.27
C GLY A 243 -22.08 -4.25 9.77
N ILE A 244 -22.01 -4.49 8.46
CA ILE A 244 -22.18 -5.83 7.87
C ILE A 244 -20.86 -6.61 7.75
N ILE A 245 -19.72 -6.04 8.17
CA ILE A 245 -18.43 -6.73 8.23
C ILE A 245 -18.44 -7.73 9.39
N PRO A 246 -18.38 -9.04 9.14
CA PRO A 246 -18.62 -10.04 10.18
C PRO A 246 -17.44 -10.27 11.13
N ASP A 247 -16.20 -9.99 10.70
CA ASP A 247 -15.01 -10.14 11.53
C ASP A 247 -14.85 -8.93 12.48
N PRO A 248 -14.84 -9.11 13.81
CA PRO A 248 -14.80 -7.99 14.77
C PRO A 248 -13.56 -7.11 14.61
N LYS A 249 -12.41 -7.70 14.30
CA LYS A 249 -11.17 -6.94 14.09
C LYS A 249 -11.27 -6.10 12.82
N LYS A 250 -11.76 -6.66 11.70
CA LYS A 250 -11.96 -5.94 10.44
C LYS A 250 -13.03 -4.86 10.55
N ASN A 251 -14.11 -5.13 11.28
CA ASN A 251 -15.13 -4.13 11.58
C ASN A 251 -14.54 -2.95 12.37
N ALA A 252 -13.77 -3.21 13.42
CA ALA A 252 -13.12 -2.16 14.19
C ALA A 252 -12.06 -1.39 13.36
N GLU A 253 -11.28 -2.08 12.51
CA GLU A 253 -10.37 -1.43 11.56
C GLU A 253 -11.11 -0.48 10.60
N ALA A 254 -12.30 -0.89 10.12
CA ALA A 254 -13.16 -0.08 9.26
C ALA A 254 -13.73 1.15 9.99
N LEU A 255 -14.26 0.97 11.21
CA LEU A 255 -14.77 2.07 12.04
C LEU A 255 -13.67 3.10 12.31
N ALA A 256 -12.45 2.65 12.62
CA ALA A 256 -11.31 3.54 12.82
C ALA A 256 -10.94 4.31 11.54
N ALA A 257 -11.03 3.68 10.37
CA ALA A 257 -10.78 4.34 9.09
C ALA A 257 -11.87 5.37 8.73
N ILE A 258 -13.14 5.04 8.91
CA ILE A 258 -14.26 5.97 8.75
C ILE A 258 -14.08 7.20 9.64
N ALA A 259 -13.78 6.99 10.92
CA ALA A 259 -13.62 8.08 11.87
C ALA A 259 -12.43 8.99 11.54
N ASP A 260 -11.30 8.43 11.09
CA ASP A 260 -10.17 9.24 10.60
C ASP A 260 -10.53 10.08 9.37
N ILE A 261 -11.35 9.53 8.46
CA ILE A 261 -11.84 10.26 7.28
C ILE A 261 -12.78 11.39 7.70
N GLN A 262 -13.70 11.14 8.63
CA GLN A 262 -14.59 12.15 9.20
C GLN A 262 -13.81 13.29 9.87
N VAL A 263 -12.77 12.97 10.65
CA VAL A 263 -11.86 13.99 11.22
C VAL A 263 -11.22 14.85 10.14
N LYS A 264 -10.71 14.24 9.06
CA LYS A 264 -10.06 14.98 7.95
C LYS A 264 -11.04 15.89 7.21
N ARG A 265 -12.31 15.49 7.10
CA ARG A 265 -13.38 16.29 6.48
C ARG A 265 -13.89 17.40 7.40
N GLY A 266 -13.54 17.37 8.69
CA GLY A 266 -14.07 18.28 9.69
C GLY A 266 -15.42 17.87 10.29
N ASP A 267 -15.90 16.66 9.96
CA ASP A 267 -17.17 16.08 10.42
C ASP A 267 -17.02 15.57 11.88
N LYS A 268 -16.72 16.48 12.82
CA LYS A 268 -16.30 16.15 14.20
C LYS A 268 -17.35 15.34 14.98
N ASN A 269 -18.63 15.67 14.84
CA ASN A 269 -19.71 14.97 15.55
C ASN A 269 -19.82 13.51 15.10
N ASP A 270 -19.75 13.28 13.78
CA ASP A 270 -19.76 11.93 13.23
C ASP A 270 -18.52 11.15 13.67
N ALA A 271 -17.35 11.80 13.66
CA ALA A 271 -16.11 11.20 14.14
C ALA A 271 -16.18 10.79 15.62
N LEU A 272 -16.78 11.62 16.49
CA LEU A 272 -17.01 11.27 17.90
C LEU A 272 -17.94 10.05 18.03
N ALA A 273 -19.05 10.04 17.31
CA ALA A 273 -20.00 8.93 17.32
C ALA A 273 -19.35 7.62 16.84
N THR A 274 -18.59 7.69 15.75
CA THR A 274 -17.87 6.53 15.20
C THR A 274 -16.76 6.05 16.15
N ALA A 275 -16.02 6.95 16.79
CA ALA A 275 -15.02 6.60 17.80
C ALA A 275 -15.65 5.88 19.01
N GLY A 276 -16.84 6.31 19.44
CA GLY A 276 -17.61 5.61 20.47
C GLY A 276 -17.99 4.19 20.06
N ARG A 277 -18.47 3.99 18.83
CA ARG A 277 -18.76 2.66 18.27
C ARG A 277 -17.52 1.78 18.19
N LEU A 278 -16.39 2.36 17.77
CA LEU A 278 -15.10 1.68 17.74
C LEU A 278 -14.73 1.16 19.13
N LEU A 279 -14.72 2.03 20.14
CA LEU A 279 -14.39 1.67 21.52
C LEU A 279 -15.30 0.58 22.08
N TYR A 280 -16.60 0.63 21.74
CA TYR A 280 -17.57 -0.40 22.12
C TYR A 280 -17.28 -1.76 21.47
N ALA A 281 -16.74 -1.79 20.25
CA ALA A 281 -16.41 -3.03 19.54
C ALA A 281 -15.11 -3.70 20.02
N LEU A 282 -14.19 -2.96 20.63
CA LEU A 282 -12.85 -3.46 21.01
C LEU A 282 -12.82 -4.67 21.95
N PRO A 283 -13.74 -4.84 22.93
CA PRO A 283 -13.76 -6.02 23.79
C PRO A 283 -13.93 -7.34 23.02
N ALA A 284 -14.53 -7.33 21.83
CA ALA A 284 -14.72 -8.51 20.98
C ALA A 284 -13.44 -8.96 20.24
N ILE A 285 -12.32 -8.23 20.40
CA ILE A 285 -11.03 -8.55 19.79
C ILE A 285 -10.12 -9.18 20.83
N ASP A 286 -9.77 -10.45 20.67
CA ASP A 286 -8.93 -11.19 21.62
C ASP A 286 -7.47 -10.70 21.65
N ASP A 287 -6.93 -10.30 20.50
CA ASP A 287 -5.53 -9.85 20.39
C ASP A 287 -5.33 -8.49 21.10
N SER A 288 -4.62 -8.53 22.22
CA SER A 288 -4.40 -7.37 23.08
C SER A 288 -3.59 -6.26 22.39
N LEU A 289 -2.64 -6.61 21.51
CA LEU A 289 -1.86 -5.63 20.76
C LEU A 289 -2.72 -4.87 19.74
N THR A 290 -3.56 -5.59 18.99
CA THR A 290 -4.54 -4.97 18.09
C THR A 290 -5.49 -4.07 18.88
N ARG A 291 -5.97 -4.51 20.06
CA ARG A 291 -6.83 -3.70 20.93
C ARG A 291 -6.17 -2.39 21.35
N ILE A 292 -4.93 -2.44 21.84
CA ILE A 292 -4.16 -1.24 22.25
C ILE A 292 -3.91 -0.31 21.06
N SER A 293 -3.54 -0.86 19.90
CA SER A 293 -3.35 -0.06 18.69
C SER A 293 -4.62 0.69 18.29
N LEU A 294 -5.78 0.05 18.36
CA LEU A 294 -7.06 0.67 18.01
C LEU A 294 -7.56 1.63 19.10
N GLN A 295 -7.29 1.36 20.39
CA GLN A 295 -7.56 2.29 21.50
C GLN A 295 -6.77 3.59 21.34
N ALA A 296 -5.46 3.50 21.06
CA ALA A 296 -4.62 4.67 20.83
C ALA A 296 -5.10 5.49 19.62
N ARG A 297 -5.50 4.83 18.53
CA ARG A 297 -6.08 5.49 17.36
C ARG A 297 -7.41 6.17 17.68
N ALA A 298 -8.30 5.51 18.43
CA ALA A 298 -9.57 6.08 18.89
C ALA A 298 -9.35 7.32 19.77
N ALA A 299 -8.36 7.30 20.67
CA ALA A 299 -8.00 8.44 21.49
C ALA A 299 -7.56 9.65 20.63
N VAL A 300 -6.72 9.43 19.61
CA VAL A 300 -6.30 10.50 18.68
C VAL A 300 -7.51 11.09 17.94
N ILE A 301 -8.44 10.26 17.49
CA ILE A 301 -9.69 10.69 16.85
C ILE A 301 -10.52 11.55 17.83
N LEU A 302 -10.75 11.06 19.06
CA LEU A 302 -11.51 11.78 20.08
C LEU A 302 -10.92 13.16 20.37
N ALA A 303 -9.59 13.24 20.54
CA ALA A 303 -8.90 14.51 20.78
C ALA A 303 -9.08 15.50 19.61
N LYS A 304 -8.87 15.04 18.36
CA LYS A 304 -9.03 15.89 17.17
C LYS A 304 -10.48 16.34 16.96
N SER A 305 -11.44 15.57 17.45
CA SER A 305 -12.86 15.93 17.44
C SER A 305 -13.33 16.74 18.65
N GLY A 306 -12.41 17.14 19.55
CA GLY A 306 -12.69 18.05 20.66
C GLY A 306 -12.85 17.40 22.03
N ASN A 307 -12.64 16.09 22.17
CA ASN A 307 -12.72 15.37 23.44
C ASN A 307 -11.34 14.91 23.93
N ALA A 308 -10.46 15.87 24.20
CA ALA A 308 -9.13 15.61 24.74
C ALA A 308 -9.12 14.90 26.11
N PRO A 309 -10.00 15.21 27.08
CA PRO A 309 -10.00 14.53 28.38
C PRO A 309 -10.21 13.02 28.27
N GLN A 310 -11.18 12.58 27.46
CA GLN A 310 -11.42 11.15 27.25
C GLN A 310 -10.25 10.47 26.51
N ALA A 311 -9.63 11.17 25.56
CA ALA A 311 -8.46 10.67 24.86
C ALA A 311 -7.28 10.40 25.81
N SER A 312 -6.97 11.34 26.71
CA SER A 312 -5.92 11.17 27.71
C SER A 312 -6.21 10.02 28.67
N ASP A 313 -7.46 9.89 29.14
CA ASP A 313 -7.86 8.79 30.02
C ASP A 313 -7.68 7.41 29.34
N ILE A 314 -8.07 7.28 28.06
CA ILE A 314 -7.89 6.05 27.29
C ILE A 314 -6.41 5.71 27.14
N LEU A 315 -5.56 6.69 26.80
CA LEU A 315 -4.13 6.46 26.61
C LEU A 315 -3.45 6.07 27.93
N ALA A 316 -3.78 6.71 29.05
CA ALA A 316 -3.25 6.38 30.37
C ALA A 316 -3.64 4.96 30.80
N LYS A 317 -4.91 4.57 30.60
CA LYS A 317 -5.39 3.21 30.88
C LYS A 317 -4.70 2.17 29.99
N ALA A 318 -4.53 2.48 28.70
CA ALA A 318 -3.83 1.60 27.77
C ALA A 318 -2.35 1.41 28.15
N GLU A 319 -1.68 2.46 28.63
CA GLU A 319 -0.31 2.38 29.16
C GLU A 319 -0.24 1.48 30.38
N SER A 320 -1.06 1.76 31.40
CA SER A 320 -1.10 0.97 32.63
C SER A 320 -1.35 -0.52 32.34
N PHE A 321 -2.34 -0.82 31.49
CA PHE A 321 -2.62 -2.19 31.07
C PHE A 321 -1.42 -2.82 30.36
N SER A 322 -0.78 -2.11 29.43
CA SER A 322 0.34 -2.64 28.65
C SER A 322 1.52 -2.97 29.55
N ARG A 323 1.89 -2.07 30.47
CA ARG A 323 3.00 -2.30 31.40
C ARG A 323 2.75 -3.45 32.37
N ALA A 324 1.49 -3.66 32.75
CA ALA A 324 1.12 -4.75 33.66
C ALA A 324 0.99 -6.12 32.98
N ASN A 325 0.59 -6.16 31.70
CA ASN A 325 0.14 -7.41 31.06
C ASN A 325 0.92 -7.82 29.80
N ILE A 326 1.76 -6.95 29.24
CA ILE A 326 2.51 -7.20 28.01
C ILE A 326 4.01 -7.16 28.32
N SER A 327 4.77 -8.12 27.79
CA SER A 327 6.20 -8.26 28.04
C SER A 327 7.03 -8.34 26.76
N GLY A 328 8.35 -8.13 26.90
CA GLY A 328 9.32 -8.24 25.81
C GLY A 328 9.06 -7.28 24.65
N ASN A 329 9.33 -7.74 23.42
CA ASN A 329 9.18 -6.93 22.21
C ASN A 329 7.74 -6.40 22.00
N ASN A 330 6.73 -7.16 22.44
CA ASN A 330 5.33 -6.76 22.32
C ASN A 330 5.02 -5.52 23.18
N LEU A 331 5.69 -5.35 24.32
CA LEU A 331 5.53 -4.15 25.14
C LEU A 331 6.04 -2.91 24.38
N GLY A 332 7.21 -3.00 23.75
CA GLY A 332 7.75 -1.91 22.91
C GLY A 332 6.80 -1.51 21.77
N ILE A 333 6.15 -2.49 21.13
CA ILE A 333 5.14 -2.24 20.09
C ILE A 333 3.89 -1.55 20.66
N ALA A 334 3.40 -1.98 21.82
CA ALA A 334 2.25 -1.37 22.50
C ALA A 334 2.57 0.08 22.92
N LEU A 335 3.70 0.29 23.58
CA LEU A 335 4.19 1.60 24.01
C LEU A 335 4.39 2.55 22.83
N ARG A 336 4.87 2.07 21.68
CA ARG A 336 4.92 2.87 20.45
C ARG A 336 3.55 3.43 20.07
N HIS A 337 2.51 2.60 20.06
CA HIS A 337 1.17 3.05 19.67
C HIS A 337 0.65 4.14 20.62
N ILE A 338 0.87 3.94 21.92
CA ILE A 338 0.44 4.86 22.97
C ILE A 338 1.24 6.17 22.89
N ALA A 339 2.58 6.11 22.82
CA ALA A 339 3.45 7.27 22.71
C ALA A 339 3.17 8.08 21.44
N LYS A 340 2.92 7.41 20.31
CA LYS A 340 2.47 8.09 19.08
C LYS A 340 1.13 8.81 19.31
N GLY A 341 0.18 8.17 19.98
CA GLY A 341 -1.10 8.78 20.33
C GLY A 341 -0.96 9.98 21.27
N LEU A 342 -0.08 9.88 22.27
CA LEU A 342 0.25 11.01 23.16
C LEU A 342 0.89 12.16 22.39
N ALA A 343 1.83 11.88 21.49
CA ALA A 343 2.41 12.91 20.62
C ALA A 343 1.33 13.58 19.76
N GLU A 344 0.51 12.82 19.04
CA GLU A 344 -0.57 13.35 18.18
C GLU A 344 -1.69 14.06 18.95
N THR A 345 -1.75 13.91 20.28
CA THR A 345 -2.68 14.62 21.18
C THR A 345 -1.99 15.71 22.02
N GLN A 346 -0.81 16.17 21.59
CA GLN A 346 -0.02 17.25 22.21
C GLN A 346 0.50 16.96 23.63
N GLN A 347 0.52 15.70 24.05
CA GLN A 347 1.07 15.24 25.33
C GLN A 347 2.55 14.84 25.16
N LEU A 348 3.35 15.75 24.60
CA LEU A 348 4.72 15.47 24.15
C LEU A 348 5.65 15.01 25.28
N ALA A 349 5.57 15.60 26.46
CA ALA A 349 6.40 15.21 27.60
C ALA A 349 6.19 13.73 27.97
N GLN A 350 4.93 13.30 28.07
CA GLN A 350 4.60 11.90 28.37
C GLN A 350 5.00 10.97 27.22
N ALA A 351 4.79 11.40 25.96
CA ALA A 351 5.22 10.63 24.80
C ALA A 351 6.73 10.36 24.83
N MET A 352 7.54 11.37 25.16
CA MET A 352 9.00 11.25 25.26
C MET A 352 9.45 10.39 26.45
N THR A 353 8.74 10.44 27.58
CA THR A 353 8.97 9.54 28.72
C THR A 353 8.69 8.08 28.35
N ILE A 354 7.58 7.77 27.68
CA ILE A 354 7.33 6.41 27.22
C ILE A 354 8.39 5.97 26.20
N LEU A 355 8.82 6.89 25.35
CA LEU A 355 9.80 6.62 24.31
C LEU A 355 11.16 6.22 24.88
N SER A 356 11.56 6.68 26.07
CA SER A 356 12.82 6.23 26.69
C SER A 356 12.83 4.73 27.02
N ASP A 357 11.65 4.12 27.18
CA ASP A 357 11.49 2.69 27.46
C ASP A 357 11.43 1.84 26.18
N VAL A 358 11.30 2.48 25.01
CA VAL A 358 11.27 1.81 23.71
C VAL A 358 12.67 1.78 23.12
N THR A 359 13.28 0.59 23.09
CA THR A 359 14.67 0.41 22.67
C THR A 359 14.84 0.21 21.17
N ASP A 360 13.86 -0.40 20.48
CA ASP A 360 13.96 -0.68 19.04
C ASP A 360 13.66 0.56 18.19
N ASP A 361 14.61 0.96 17.33
CA ASP A 361 14.53 2.17 16.52
C ASP A 361 13.37 2.18 15.52
N SER A 362 12.98 0.99 15.05
CA SER A 362 11.83 0.84 14.17
C SER A 362 10.52 1.22 14.88
N ASN A 363 10.45 0.98 16.19
CA ASN A 363 9.35 1.40 17.04
C ASN A 363 9.48 2.86 17.50
N ARG A 364 10.68 3.40 17.65
CA ARG A 364 10.89 4.80 18.04
C ARG A 364 10.53 5.78 16.91
N THR A 365 10.89 5.43 15.67
CA THR A 365 10.79 6.31 14.50
C THR A 365 9.39 6.93 14.30
N PRO A 366 8.26 6.19 14.34
CA PRO A 366 6.94 6.79 14.15
C PRO A 366 6.55 7.80 15.24
N VAL A 367 7.04 7.62 16.47
CA VAL A 367 6.79 8.53 17.59
C VAL A 367 7.58 9.82 17.39
N LEU A 368 8.87 9.72 17.02
CA LEU A 368 9.72 10.88 16.74
C LEU A 368 9.20 11.72 15.57
N ILE A 369 8.72 11.08 14.49
CA ILE A 369 8.09 11.80 13.36
C ILE A 369 6.83 12.54 13.83
N ALA A 370 5.99 11.91 14.64
CA ALA A 370 4.79 12.54 15.18
C ALA A 370 5.13 13.70 16.11
N ALA A 371 6.10 13.52 17.02
CA ALA A 371 6.57 14.55 17.93
C ALA A 371 7.15 15.76 17.18
N ALA A 372 8.07 15.53 16.23
CA ALA A 372 8.64 16.59 15.40
C ALA A 372 7.54 17.35 14.62
N THR A 373 6.56 16.63 14.08
CA THR A 373 5.43 17.24 13.38
C THR A 373 4.60 18.14 14.31
N GLN A 374 4.36 17.72 15.55
CA GLN A 374 3.59 18.52 16.50
C GLN A 374 4.38 19.70 17.06
N GLN A 375 5.70 19.55 17.23
CA GLN A 375 6.61 20.65 17.59
C GLN A 375 6.61 21.74 16.51
N VAL A 376 6.69 21.35 15.23
CA VAL A 376 6.53 22.27 14.09
C VAL A 376 5.20 23.01 14.14
N LEU A 377 4.08 22.31 14.34
CA LEU A 377 2.75 22.94 14.46
C LEU A 377 2.61 23.87 15.67
N ALA A 378 3.38 23.63 16.73
CA ALA A 378 3.44 24.49 17.90
C ALA A 378 4.41 25.68 17.73
N GLY A 379 5.12 25.78 16.60
CA GLY A 379 6.13 26.81 16.34
C GLY A 379 7.50 26.55 16.98
N ASP A 380 7.70 25.41 17.63
CA ASP A 380 8.95 25.04 18.29
C ASP A 380 9.91 24.34 17.32
N MET A 381 10.51 25.12 16.42
CA MET A 381 11.42 24.61 15.39
C MET A 381 12.70 24.04 15.99
N ALA A 382 13.19 24.61 17.09
CA ALA A 382 14.39 24.12 17.77
C ALA A 382 14.19 22.71 18.33
N ALA A 383 13.07 22.46 19.01
CA ALA A 383 12.74 21.13 19.49
C ALA A 383 12.46 20.15 18.34
N ALA A 384 11.81 20.62 17.26
CA ALA A 384 11.57 19.79 16.08
C ALA A 384 12.87 19.31 15.42
N LEU A 385 13.88 20.19 15.28
CA LEU A 385 15.21 19.85 14.76
C LEU A 385 15.92 18.86 15.67
N ALA A 386 15.93 19.12 16.99
CA ALA A 386 16.52 18.20 17.96
C ALA A 386 15.88 16.80 17.89
N THR A 387 14.55 16.73 17.79
CA THR A 387 13.84 15.46 17.59
C THR A 387 14.23 14.81 16.27
N ALA A 388 14.33 15.57 15.18
CA ALA A 388 14.71 15.04 13.86
C ALA A 388 16.12 14.43 13.88
N ASP A 389 17.07 15.01 14.60
CA ASP A 389 18.43 14.50 14.72
C ASP A 389 18.51 13.13 15.41
N THR A 390 17.60 12.86 16.35
CA THR A 390 17.50 11.55 17.02
C THR A 390 16.91 10.44 16.13
N ILE A 391 16.39 10.76 14.94
CA ILE A 391 15.86 9.76 14.00
C ILE A 391 17.03 9.05 13.32
N GLU A 392 17.29 7.81 13.72
CA GLU A 392 18.38 6.99 13.17
C GLU A 392 18.19 6.66 11.68
N GLY A 393 16.95 6.40 11.28
CA GLY A 393 16.61 6.10 9.90
C GLY A 393 16.79 7.31 8.99
N VAL A 394 17.98 7.44 8.38
CA VAL A 394 18.38 8.58 7.52
C VAL A 394 17.33 9.00 6.47
N ARG A 395 16.61 8.04 5.89
CA ARG A 395 15.52 8.30 4.94
C ARG A 395 14.34 9.06 5.55
N TYR A 396 14.02 8.77 6.80
CA TYR A 396 12.94 9.43 7.53
C TYR A 396 13.40 10.79 8.03
N ARG A 397 14.64 10.87 8.55
CA ARG A 397 15.26 12.13 8.97
C ARG A 397 15.29 13.15 7.82
N ALA A 398 15.73 12.77 6.62
CA ALA A 398 15.73 13.66 5.45
C ALA A 398 14.33 14.22 5.13
N VAL A 399 13.29 13.38 5.19
CA VAL A 399 11.91 13.82 4.92
C VAL A 399 11.39 14.75 6.02
N VAL A 400 11.70 14.49 7.29
CA VAL A 400 11.31 15.35 8.41
C VAL A 400 12.03 16.70 8.33
N LEU A 401 13.34 16.72 8.07
CA LEU A 401 14.11 17.95 7.89
C LEU A 401 13.57 18.82 6.75
N GLY A 402 13.23 18.22 5.59
CA GLY A 402 12.61 18.97 4.50
C GLY A 402 11.29 19.66 4.91
N ARG A 403 10.49 19.02 5.77
CA ARG A 403 9.24 19.62 6.29
C ARG A 403 9.49 20.72 7.30
N ILE A 404 10.48 20.55 8.19
CA ILE A 404 10.90 21.59 9.12
C ILE A 404 11.40 22.81 8.34
N ALA A 405 12.23 22.61 7.31
CA ALA A 405 12.72 23.68 6.46
C ALA A 405 11.60 24.47 5.79
N LEU A 406 10.59 23.77 5.24
CA LEU A 406 9.41 24.44 4.68
C LEU A 406 8.70 25.29 5.74
N SER A 407 8.49 24.75 6.94
CA SER A 407 7.82 25.47 8.01
C SER A 407 8.65 26.63 8.57
N GLN A 408 9.98 26.55 8.56
CA GLN A 408 10.86 27.66 8.90
C GLN A 408 10.69 28.81 7.90
N ALA A 409 10.64 28.50 6.60
CA ALA A 409 10.38 29.49 5.57
C ALA A 409 8.99 30.13 5.68
N GLU A 410 7.95 29.35 6.01
CA GLU A 410 6.60 29.85 6.29
C GLU A 410 6.52 30.72 7.56
N ALA A 411 7.49 30.57 8.47
CA ALA A 411 7.65 31.39 9.67
C ALA A 411 8.67 32.53 9.47
N ASP A 412 8.94 32.90 8.22
CA ASP A 412 9.83 33.99 7.80
C ASP A 412 11.33 33.80 8.15
N ASP A 413 11.76 32.58 8.45
CA ASP A 413 13.16 32.23 8.74
C ASP A 413 13.80 31.45 7.58
N LEU A 414 14.07 32.17 6.49
CA LEU A 414 14.65 31.59 5.27
C LEU A 414 16.08 31.10 5.43
N ASP A 415 16.88 31.78 6.25
CA ASP A 415 18.27 31.38 6.47
C ASP A 415 18.33 30.05 7.22
N ALA A 416 17.49 29.85 8.26
CA ALA A 416 17.39 28.57 8.91
C ALA A 416 16.80 27.48 7.99
N ALA A 417 15.82 27.82 7.15
CA ALA A 417 15.27 26.90 6.16
C ALA A 417 16.36 26.40 5.19
N GLU A 418 17.23 27.27 4.71
CA GLU A 418 18.34 26.93 3.81
C GLU A 418 19.32 25.96 4.48
N VAL A 419 19.74 26.23 5.72
CA VAL A 419 20.62 25.34 6.50
C VAL A 419 19.98 23.96 6.73
N THR A 420 18.69 23.93 7.08
CA THR A 420 17.96 22.68 7.31
C THR A 420 17.82 21.87 6.00
N LEU A 421 17.59 22.54 4.86
CA LEU A 421 17.57 21.89 3.54
C LEU A 421 18.92 21.26 3.19
N GLU A 422 20.03 21.94 3.44
CA GLU A 422 21.36 21.39 3.20
C GLU A 422 21.61 20.13 4.03
N THR A 423 21.17 20.15 5.29
CA THR A 423 21.21 18.99 6.17
C THR A 423 20.35 17.83 5.64
N ALA A 424 19.16 18.13 5.10
CA ALA A 424 18.30 17.14 4.46
C ALA A 424 18.93 16.52 3.21
N LEU A 425 19.57 17.32 2.35
CA LEU A 425 20.28 16.87 1.16
C LEU A 425 21.50 16.00 1.52
N ALA A 426 22.29 16.41 2.52
CA ALA A 426 23.39 15.61 3.04
C ALA A 426 22.92 14.27 3.64
N ALA A 427 21.72 14.23 4.23
CA ALA A 427 21.11 12.98 4.69
C ALA A 427 20.67 12.09 3.51
N ILE A 428 20.15 12.66 2.42
CA ILE A 428 19.78 11.94 1.18
C ILE A 428 20.98 11.19 0.59
N ASP A 429 22.16 11.81 0.57
CA ASP A 429 23.35 11.19 0.00
C ASP A 429 23.83 9.95 0.78
N LYS A 430 23.41 9.81 2.04
CA LYS A 430 23.70 8.64 2.87
C LYS A 430 22.68 7.50 2.69
N ILE A 431 21.61 7.70 1.92
CA ILE A 431 20.56 6.68 1.70
C ILE A 431 21.01 5.67 0.66
N LYS A 432 21.26 4.43 1.08
CA LYS A 432 21.71 3.33 0.20
C LYS A 432 20.59 2.71 -0.65
N LEU A 433 19.35 2.72 -0.18
CA LEU A 433 18.23 2.05 -0.85
C LEU A 433 17.67 2.95 -1.97
N PRO A 434 17.71 2.54 -3.25
CA PRO A 434 17.41 3.41 -4.39
C PRO A 434 16.01 4.06 -4.32
N TYR A 435 14.98 3.26 -4.05
CA TYR A 435 13.62 3.79 -3.95
C TYR A 435 13.45 4.72 -2.73
N ALA A 436 14.04 4.39 -1.59
CA ALA A 436 13.98 5.25 -0.40
C ALA A 436 14.70 6.58 -0.63
N ARG A 437 15.81 6.56 -1.38
CA ARG A 437 16.53 7.76 -1.82
C ARG A 437 15.66 8.60 -2.75
N SER A 438 15.11 7.98 -3.79
CA SER A 438 14.18 8.61 -4.74
C SER A 438 12.98 9.26 -4.04
N TYR A 439 12.39 8.58 -3.06
CA TYR A 439 11.31 9.12 -2.24
C TYR A 439 11.76 10.34 -1.40
N ALA A 440 12.91 10.25 -0.73
CA ALA A 440 13.43 11.37 0.04
C ALA A 440 13.75 12.59 -0.84
N VAL A 441 14.38 12.37 -2.01
CA VAL A 441 14.64 13.41 -3.02
C VAL A 441 13.34 14.08 -3.45
N SER A 442 12.30 13.29 -3.76
CA SER A 442 10.98 13.80 -4.12
C SER A 442 10.40 14.71 -3.03
N ARG A 443 10.35 14.25 -1.78
CA ARG A 443 9.79 15.02 -0.67
C ARG A 443 10.56 16.31 -0.37
N VAL A 444 11.89 16.26 -0.41
CA VAL A 444 12.75 17.44 -0.20
C VAL A 444 12.63 18.42 -1.38
N SER A 445 12.55 17.94 -2.62
CA SER A 445 12.37 18.82 -3.79
C SER A 445 11.01 19.55 -3.77
N ILE A 446 9.94 18.87 -3.32
CA ILE A 446 8.63 19.52 -3.12
C ILE A 446 8.68 20.56 -2.00
N ALA A 447 9.37 20.26 -0.88
CA ALA A 447 9.56 21.23 0.18
C ALA A 447 10.33 22.47 -0.30
N MET A 448 11.38 22.28 -1.11
CA MET A 448 12.11 23.39 -1.74
C MET A 448 11.22 24.23 -2.64
N ALA A 449 10.35 23.61 -3.45
CA ALA A 449 9.40 24.34 -4.27
C ALA A 449 8.40 25.15 -3.41
N GLY A 450 7.94 24.59 -2.29
CA GLY A 450 7.12 25.34 -1.32
C GLY A 450 7.87 26.54 -0.72
N ILE A 451 9.15 26.38 -0.38
CA ILE A 451 9.99 27.50 0.10
C ILE A 451 10.15 28.57 -0.98
N GLY A 452 10.31 28.19 -2.25
CA GLY A 452 10.39 29.13 -3.36
C GLY A 452 9.13 29.99 -3.56
N LYS A 453 7.97 29.52 -3.06
CA LYS A 453 6.69 30.26 -3.06
C LYS A 453 6.55 31.22 -1.86
N ALA A 454 7.36 31.06 -0.81
CA ALA A 454 7.24 31.90 0.39
C ALA A 454 7.45 33.39 0.05
N PRO A 455 6.64 34.32 0.60
CA PRO A 455 6.70 35.74 0.23
C PRO A 455 8.09 36.39 0.35
N GLN A 456 8.87 35.99 1.34
CA GLN A 456 10.21 36.52 1.59
C GLN A 456 11.26 35.90 0.67
N ALA A 457 10.94 34.76 0.04
CA ALA A 457 11.85 34.04 -0.85
C ALA A 457 11.72 34.51 -2.30
N LEU A 458 10.83 35.46 -2.61
CA LEU A 458 10.54 35.91 -3.98
C LEU A 458 11.81 36.33 -4.74
N ASP A 459 12.73 37.05 -4.10
CA ASP A 459 13.99 37.48 -4.71
C ASP A 459 14.94 36.31 -5.05
N LYS A 460 14.81 35.18 -4.33
CA LYS A 460 15.58 33.94 -4.55
C LYS A 460 14.75 32.85 -5.22
N SER A 461 13.48 33.11 -5.55
CA SER A 461 12.48 32.11 -5.92
C SER A 461 12.90 31.32 -7.14
N GLU A 462 13.38 32.02 -8.18
CA GLU A 462 13.88 31.38 -9.41
C GLU A 462 15.02 30.39 -9.11
N VAL A 463 15.99 30.78 -8.27
CA VAL A 463 17.14 29.94 -7.92
C VAL A 463 16.69 28.72 -7.11
N ILE A 464 15.76 28.90 -6.17
CA ILE A 464 15.22 27.83 -5.33
C ILE A 464 14.46 26.82 -6.21
N PHE A 465 13.60 27.27 -7.12
CA PHE A 465 12.89 26.40 -8.04
C PHE A 465 13.81 25.67 -9.01
N GLN A 466 14.83 26.34 -9.54
CA GLN A 466 15.85 25.68 -10.37
C GLN A 466 16.59 24.59 -9.59
N LYS A 467 16.96 24.85 -8.33
CA LYS A 467 17.59 23.85 -7.45
C LYS A 467 16.61 22.69 -7.17
N ALA A 468 15.33 22.97 -6.94
CA ALA A 468 14.29 21.95 -6.72
C ALA A 468 14.11 21.04 -7.95
N ALA A 469 13.94 21.62 -9.15
CA ALA A 469 13.79 20.88 -10.39
C ALA A 469 15.05 20.06 -10.70
N LYS A 470 16.25 20.62 -10.51
CA LYS A 470 17.53 19.91 -10.67
C LYS A 470 17.66 18.74 -9.70
N THR A 471 17.25 18.92 -8.45
CA THR A 471 17.28 17.86 -7.43
C THR A 471 16.30 16.75 -7.80
N ALA A 472 15.09 17.09 -8.28
CA ALA A 472 14.09 16.12 -8.74
C ALA A 472 14.55 15.26 -9.92
N LEU A 473 15.47 15.74 -10.77
CA LEU A 473 16.08 14.91 -11.83
C LEU A 473 16.90 13.73 -11.28
N GLY A 474 17.35 13.80 -10.03
CA GLY A 474 18.08 12.71 -9.34
C GLY A 474 17.19 11.59 -8.79
N ILE A 475 15.88 11.60 -9.08
CA ILE A 475 14.93 10.53 -8.75
C ILE A 475 15.03 9.42 -9.80
N ASP A 476 15.28 8.18 -9.40
CA ASP A 476 15.44 7.04 -10.32
C ASP A 476 14.09 6.50 -10.83
N ASP A 477 13.05 6.55 -9.99
CA ASP A 477 11.71 6.09 -10.36
C ASP A 477 11.03 7.08 -11.32
N ASN A 478 10.81 6.67 -12.58
CA ASN A 478 10.30 7.55 -13.64
C ASN A 478 8.94 8.18 -13.31
N ARG A 479 8.03 7.42 -12.66
CA ARG A 479 6.71 7.94 -12.30
C ARG A 479 6.83 8.99 -11.20
N LEU A 480 7.60 8.70 -10.16
CA LEU A 480 7.85 9.63 -9.07
C LEU A 480 8.57 10.89 -9.56
N ARG A 481 9.56 10.75 -10.46
CA ARG A 481 10.27 11.87 -11.09
C ARG A 481 9.32 12.77 -11.87
N ALA A 482 8.52 12.19 -12.77
CA ALA A 482 7.54 12.92 -13.57
C ALA A 482 6.53 13.64 -12.68
N HIS A 483 5.96 12.94 -11.69
CA HIS A 483 5.05 13.53 -10.72
C HIS A 483 5.69 14.73 -10.01
N THR A 484 6.88 14.57 -9.42
CA THR A 484 7.55 15.64 -8.69
C THR A 484 7.82 16.85 -9.56
N LEU A 485 8.25 16.66 -10.82
CA LEU A 485 8.47 17.77 -11.74
C LEU A 485 7.17 18.49 -12.11
N TRP A 486 6.06 17.77 -12.32
CA TRP A 486 4.74 18.39 -12.51
C TRP A 486 4.31 19.21 -11.29
N THR A 487 4.53 18.69 -10.07
CA THR A 487 4.24 19.42 -8.83
C THR A 487 5.07 20.69 -8.71
N ILE A 488 6.39 20.62 -8.95
CA ILE A 488 7.27 21.80 -8.89
C ILE A 488 6.82 22.85 -9.92
N ALA A 489 6.46 22.42 -11.13
CA ALA A 489 5.97 23.35 -12.15
C ALA A 489 4.64 24.02 -11.77
N ALA A 490 3.76 23.32 -11.05
CA ALA A 490 2.54 23.90 -10.51
C ALA A 490 2.86 24.95 -9.43
N GLU A 491 3.78 24.67 -8.51
CA GLU A 491 4.23 25.66 -7.51
C GLU A 491 4.88 26.89 -8.16
N GLN A 492 5.65 26.72 -9.24
CA GLN A 492 6.21 27.84 -10.01
C GLN A 492 5.11 28.75 -10.58
N ILE A 493 4.04 28.17 -11.12
CA ILE A 493 2.91 28.95 -11.64
C ILE A 493 2.24 29.74 -10.52
N ARG A 494 2.01 29.11 -9.35
CA ARG A 494 1.44 29.78 -8.17
C ARG A 494 2.31 30.92 -7.64
N ALA A 495 3.63 30.81 -7.83
CA ALA A 495 4.58 31.85 -7.49
C ALA A 495 4.76 32.93 -8.58
N GLY A 496 4.07 32.82 -9.73
CA GLY A 496 4.19 33.73 -10.87
C GLY A 496 5.41 33.48 -11.78
N ASP A 497 6.17 32.40 -11.58
CA ASP A 497 7.31 32.01 -12.41
C ASP A 497 6.86 31.15 -13.63
N GLU A 498 6.12 31.77 -14.54
CA GLU A 498 5.65 31.06 -15.76
C GLU A 498 6.80 30.58 -16.66
N SER A 499 7.91 31.32 -16.69
CA SER A 499 9.08 30.98 -17.50
C SER A 499 9.77 29.71 -16.99
N GLY A 500 10.05 29.65 -15.69
CA GLY A 500 10.59 28.47 -15.04
C GLY A 500 9.61 27.30 -15.09
N ALA A 501 8.31 27.54 -14.87
CA ALA A 501 7.29 26.51 -15.00
C ALA A 501 7.31 25.85 -16.38
N ARG A 502 7.45 26.62 -17.48
CA ARG A 502 7.56 26.06 -18.84
C ARG A 502 8.80 25.16 -19.00
N LYS A 503 9.94 25.55 -18.43
CA LYS A 503 11.17 24.72 -18.44
C LYS A 503 10.94 23.41 -17.66
N THR A 504 10.38 23.50 -16.46
CA THR A 504 10.12 22.33 -15.61
C THR A 504 9.05 21.41 -16.23
N LYS A 505 7.97 21.95 -16.83
CA LYS A 505 6.98 21.17 -17.58
C LYS A 505 7.61 20.39 -18.73
N THR A 506 8.64 20.92 -19.37
CA THR A 506 9.38 20.20 -20.44
C THR A 506 10.10 18.97 -19.87
N LEU A 507 10.78 19.12 -18.73
CA LEU A 507 11.40 18.00 -18.01
C LEU A 507 10.34 16.98 -17.53
N ALA A 508 9.20 17.46 -17.02
CA ALA A 508 8.11 16.61 -16.57
C ALA A 508 7.51 15.77 -17.71
N LYS A 509 7.32 16.37 -18.90
CA LYS A 509 6.87 15.66 -20.11
C LYS A 509 7.87 14.59 -20.55
N GLN A 510 9.17 14.90 -20.54
CA GLN A 510 10.21 13.92 -20.86
C GLN A 510 10.15 12.73 -19.88
N ALA A 511 10.14 13.00 -18.57
CA ALA A 511 10.05 11.96 -17.55
C ALA A 511 8.74 11.14 -17.66
N THR A 512 7.64 11.78 -18.06
CA THR A 512 6.36 11.10 -18.32
C THR A 512 6.49 10.11 -19.47
N GLY A 513 7.16 10.50 -20.57
CA GLY A 513 7.41 9.61 -21.72
C GLY A 513 8.30 8.40 -21.39
N GLU A 514 9.12 8.49 -20.34
CA GLU A 514 9.95 7.38 -19.86
C GLU A 514 9.18 6.37 -18.99
N ILE A 515 7.92 6.67 -18.61
CA ILE A 515 7.05 5.74 -17.89
C ILE A 515 6.54 4.66 -18.85
N LYS A 516 7.07 3.44 -18.74
CA LYS A 516 6.73 2.30 -19.63
C LYS A 516 5.27 1.87 -19.59
N SER A 517 4.60 2.04 -18.44
CA SER A 517 3.23 1.58 -18.24
C SER A 517 2.25 2.71 -18.49
N SER A 518 1.43 2.60 -19.55
CA SER A 518 0.34 3.54 -19.82
C SER A 518 -0.64 3.64 -18.66
N LEU A 519 -0.93 2.52 -17.97
CA LEU A 519 -1.74 2.55 -16.75
C LEU A 519 -1.08 3.44 -15.69
N SER A 520 0.24 3.32 -15.48
CA SER A 520 0.95 4.16 -14.50
C SER A 520 0.92 5.65 -14.87
N GLN A 521 0.93 5.98 -16.16
CA GLN A 521 0.74 7.35 -16.64
C GLN A 521 -0.69 7.86 -16.36
N VAL A 522 -1.74 7.06 -16.61
CA VAL A 522 -3.12 7.40 -16.26
C VAL A 522 -3.22 7.70 -14.77
N TRP A 523 -2.67 6.82 -13.92
CA TRP A 523 -2.66 7.04 -12.48
C TRP A 523 -1.97 8.35 -12.12
N MET A 524 -0.77 8.62 -12.63
CA MET A 524 -0.06 9.88 -12.39
C MET A 524 -0.87 11.12 -12.83
N PHE A 525 -1.51 11.10 -13.98
CA PHE A 525 -2.32 12.24 -14.45
C PHE A 525 -3.59 12.42 -13.61
N SER A 526 -4.28 11.33 -13.27
CA SER A 526 -5.41 11.36 -12.35
C SER A 526 -5.05 11.91 -10.97
N GLU A 527 -3.83 11.62 -10.54
CA GLU A 527 -3.21 12.07 -9.30
C GLU A 527 -2.89 13.57 -9.30
N ILE A 528 -2.32 14.08 -10.40
CA ILE A 528 -2.09 15.51 -10.64
C ILE A 528 -3.42 16.27 -10.74
N ALA A 529 -4.40 15.72 -11.46
CA ALA A 529 -5.73 16.33 -11.62
C ALA A 529 -6.43 16.54 -10.27
N ALA A 530 -6.45 15.50 -9.42
CA ALA A 530 -7.01 15.60 -8.08
C ALA A 530 -6.29 16.63 -7.19
N GLY A 531 -4.97 16.74 -7.35
CA GLY A 531 -4.15 17.74 -6.67
C GLY A 531 -4.58 19.17 -7.03
N HIS A 532 -4.65 19.48 -8.32
CA HIS A 532 -5.13 20.78 -8.80
C HIS A 532 -6.56 21.09 -8.35
N ALA A 533 -7.48 20.12 -8.43
CA ALA A 533 -8.86 20.30 -7.98
C ALA A 533 -8.96 20.64 -6.48
N THR A 534 -8.11 20.03 -5.65
CA THR A 534 -8.08 20.31 -4.20
C THR A 534 -7.63 21.75 -3.91
N GLU A 535 -6.78 22.31 -4.77
CA GLU A 535 -6.30 23.70 -4.67
C GLU A 535 -7.23 24.70 -5.36
N GLY A 536 -8.36 24.26 -5.95
CA GLY A 536 -9.31 25.11 -6.69
C GLY A 536 -8.82 25.51 -8.08
N GLU A 537 -7.85 24.81 -8.65
CA GLU A 537 -7.24 25.08 -9.95
C GLU A 537 -7.94 24.30 -11.07
N ASP A 538 -9.22 24.60 -11.29
CA ASP A 538 -10.10 23.79 -12.15
C ASP A 538 -9.54 23.56 -13.56
N THR A 539 -9.02 24.61 -14.19
CA THR A 539 -8.50 24.51 -15.57
C THR A 539 -7.31 23.54 -15.71
N ASP A 540 -6.36 23.59 -14.78
CA ASP A 540 -5.21 22.69 -14.74
C ASP A 540 -5.63 21.26 -14.31
N ALA A 541 -6.62 21.15 -13.42
CA ALA A 541 -7.20 19.86 -13.02
C ALA A 541 -7.81 19.13 -14.23
N TRP A 542 -8.65 19.81 -15.00
CA TRP A 542 -9.26 19.26 -16.21
C TRP A 542 -8.23 18.96 -17.29
N ALA A 543 -7.23 19.83 -17.49
CA ALA A 543 -6.16 19.57 -18.45
C ALA A 543 -5.37 18.29 -18.12
N ALA A 544 -5.04 18.07 -16.84
CA ALA A 544 -4.39 16.83 -16.40
C ALA A 544 -5.31 15.61 -16.55
N PHE A 545 -6.60 15.74 -16.21
CA PHE A 545 -7.59 14.68 -16.40
C PHE A 545 -7.68 14.25 -17.88
N ASP A 546 -7.73 15.21 -18.80
CA ASP A 546 -7.81 14.95 -20.24
C ASP A 546 -6.57 14.24 -20.77
N GLN A 547 -5.37 14.57 -20.26
CA GLN A 547 -4.16 13.79 -20.58
C GLN A 547 -4.29 12.33 -20.11
N GLY A 548 -4.83 12.11 -18.91
CA GLY A 548 -5.13 10.77 -18.41
C GLY A 548 -6.11 10.00 -19.31
N VAL A 549 -7.17 10.66 -19.79
CA VAL A 549 -8.14 10.08 -20.74
C VAL A 549 -7.47 9.71 -22.06
N LEU A 550 -6.65 10.59 -22.62
CA LEU A 550 -5.92 10.32 -23.87
C LEU A 550 -5.04 9.08 -23.75
N VAL A 551 -4.29 8.95 -22.65
CA VAL A 551 -3.47 7.76 -22.40
C VAL A 551 -4.34 6.52 -22.22
N ALA A 552 -5.43 6.61 -21.45
CA ALA A 552 -6.32 5.47 -21.18
C ALA A 552 -6.93 4.89 -22.47
N ARG A 553 -7.22 5.72 -23.47
CA ARG A 553 -7.72 5.28 -24.79
C ARG A 553 -6.73 4.40 -25.56
N THR A 554 -5.43 4.50 -25.26
CA THR A 554 -4.38 3.68 -25.90
C THR A 554 -4.19 2.31 -25.23
N ILE A 555 -4.90 2.03 -24.13
CA ILE A 555 -4.76 0.77 -23.40
C ILE A 555 -5.69 -0.27 -24.04
N ASP A 556 -5.09 -1.34 -24.57
CA ASP A 556 -5.85 -2.41 -25.23
C ASP A 556 -6.19 -3.58 -24.31
N ASN A 557 -5.31 -3.91 -23.37
CA ASN A 557 -5.53 -5.07 -22.50
C ASN A 557 -6.64 -4.80 -21.48
N ALA A 558 -7.56 -5.77 -21.35
CA ALA A 558 -8.76 -5.69 -20.52
C ALA A 558 -8.49 -5.27 -19.07
N TRP A 559 -7.42 -5.79 -18.47
CA TRP A 559 -7.08 -5.50 -17.08
C TRP A 559 -6.63 -4.05 -16.88
N GLY A 560 -5.76 -3.55 -17.76
CA GLY A 560 -5.33 -2.16 -17.77
C GLY A 560 -6.49 -1.20 -18.05
N ARG A 561 -7.36 -1.53 -19.01
CA ARG A 561 -8.56 -0.74 -19.33
C ARG A 561 -9.50 -0.61 -18.14
N ALA A 562 -9.85 -1.73 -17.52
CA ALA A 562 -10.76 -1.76 -16.38
C ALA A 562 -10.27 -0.84 -15.25
N ARG A 563 -8.99 -0.94 -14.90
CA ARG A 563 -8.38 -0.13 -13.84
C ARG A 563 -8.22 1.34 -14.24
N ALA A 564 -7.84 1.61 -15.49
CA ALA A 564 -7.69 2.99 -15.99
C ALA A 564 -9.01 3.74 -15.95
N PHE A 565 -10.09 3.15 -16.47
CA PHE A 565 -11.40 3.79 -16.48
C PHE A 565 -12.03 3.86 -15.08
N GLY A 566 -11.81 2.86 -14.22
CA GLY A 566 -12.19 2.93 -12.81
C GLY A 566 -11.49 4.09 -12.07
N LYS A 567 -10.19 4.28 -12.32
CA LYS A 567 -9.41 5.40 -11.74
C LYS A 567 -9.88 6.75 -12.29
N LEU A 568 -10.11 6.87 -13.60
CA LEU A 568 -10.64 8.08 -14.21
C LEU A 568 -12.05 8.40 -13.70
N ALA A 569 -12.92 7.41 -13.48
CA ALA A 569 -14.22 7.64 -12.87
C ALA A 569 -14.08 8.20 -11.45
N ALA A 570 -13.20 7.61 -10.63
CA ALA A 570 -12.92 8.10 -9.29
C ALA A 570 -12.39 9.55 -9.29
N THR A 571 -11.51 9.88 -10.24
CA THR A 571 -10.96 11.22 -10.39
C THR A 571 -12.03 12.20 -10.87
N LEU A 572 -12.86 11.84 -11.85
CA LEU A 572 -13.94 12.71 -12.34
C LEU A 572 -14.92 13.10 -11.21
N ILE A 573 -15.21 12.18 -10.28
CA ILE A 573 -16.01 12.49 -9.08
C ILE A 573 -15.34 13.58 -8.23
N GLU A 574 -14.02 13.47 -8.04
CA GLU A 574 -13.23 14.45 -7.28
C GLU A 574 -13.15 15.82 -7.99
N LEU A 575 -13.14 15.87 -9.33
CA LEU A 575 -13.19 17.14 -10.07
C LEU A 575 -14.57 17.82 -9.98
N ILE A 576 -15.66 17.05 -10.09
CA ILE A 576 -17.02 17.62 -10.08
C ILE A 576 -17.38 18.14 -8.69
N ASN A 577 -16.95 17.45 -7.63
CA ASN A 577 -17.14 17.90 -6.26
C ASN A 577 -15.85 17.71 -5.45
N PRO A 578 -14.94 18.70 -5.45
CA PRO A 578 -13.71 18.65 -4.68
C PRO A 578 -14.01 18.45 -3.19
N GLY A 579 -13.57 17.32 -2.63
CA GLY A 579 -13.69 17.03 -1.20
C GLY A 579 -15.07 16.61 -0.69
N LYS A 580 -16.09 16.44 -1.54
CA LYS A 580 -17.41 15.90 -1.16
C LYS A 580 -17.90 15.00 -2.29
N GLY A 581 -18.29 13.75 -2.03
CA GLY A 581 -18.84 12.92 -3.12
C GLY A 581 -20.16 13.52 -3.62
N LEU A 582 -20.66 13.02 -4.75
CA LEU A 582 -21.92 13.50 -5.33
C LEU A 582 -23.03 13.46 -4.26
N SER A 583 -23.55 14.62 -3.87
CA SER A 583 -24.82 14.70 -3.17
C SER A 583 -25.92 14.22 -4.12
N THR A 584 -26.91 13.53 -3.58
CA THR A 584 -27.97 12.80 -4.31
C THR A 584 -28.90 13.68 -5.16
N ASN A 585 -28.55 14.95 -5.41
CA ASN A 585 -29.33 15.91 -6.21
C ASN A 585 -28.62 16.41 -7.48
N SER A 586 -27.52 15.80 -7.90
CA SER A 586 -26.76 16.23 -9.09
C SER A 586 -27.12 15.50 -10.39
N GLU A 587 -28.27 14.80 -10.46
CA GLU A 587 -28.80 14.24 -11.73
C GLU A 587 -29.32 15.31 -12.71
N GLN A 588 -29.12 16.60 -12.43
CA GLN A 588 -29.50 17.68 -13.33
C GLN A 588 -28.43 18.77 -13.33
N GLN A 589 -27.44 18.65 -14.22
CA GLN A 589 -27.02 19.76 -15.08
C GLN A 589 -26.12 19.25 -16.22
N PRO A 590 -26.25 19.86 -17.42
CA PRO A 590 -25.97 19.24 -18.71
C PRO A 590 -24.50 18.97 -19.02
#